data_AF-A0A937SUD9-F1
#
_entry.id   AF-A0A937SUD9-F1
#
_cell.length_a   1.000
_cell.length_b   1.000
_cell.length_c   1.000
_cell.angle_alpha   90.00
_cell.angle_beta   90.00
_cell.angle_gamma   90.00
#
_symmetry.space_group_name_H-M   'P 1'
#
loop_
_entity.id
_entity.type
_entity.pdbx_description
1 polymer ?
#
loop_
_entity_poly.entity_id
_entity_poly.type
_entity_poly.pdbx_seq_one_letter_code
_entity_poly.pdbx_strand_id
1 'polypeptide(L)'
;MQLLEKVRETQFMGREFLVWLWFRAETDRGLFDIGGKKTAELWFDGKITLQSENERGRETIICAGEASNMKEARFALSEDKEVVLATIKLLIGDNQWSFALDSTWMNFNTFKTPKVMQDRGEDPDGVFYEKIFLMEEAVSAMDEIYSSFIKLRLSPEWADEERPALGKWISEGK
;
A
#
# COMPACT_ATOMS: atom_id res chain seq x y z
N MET A 1 26.61 -9.98 -9.31
CA MET A 1 25.67 -9.61 -8.24
C MET A 1 24.58 -10.66 -8.17
N GLN A 2 24.47 -11.36 -7.04
CA GLN A 2 23.46 -12.40 -6.85
C GLN A 2 22.06 -11.78 -6.68
N LEU A 3 20.99 -12.50 -7.04
CA LEU A 3 19.61 -11.98 -6.95
C LEU A 3 19.26 -11.47 -5.54
N LEU A 4 19.69 -12.19 -4.50
CA LEU A 4 19.44 -11.82 -3.10
C LEU A 4 20.14 -10.51 -2.69
N GLU A 5 21.29 -10.22 -3.30
CA GLU A 5 22.04 -8.98 -3.05
C GLU A 5 21.28 -7.78 -3.63
N LYS A 6 20.80 -7.90 -4.87
CA LYS A 6 19.94 -6.88 -5.50
C LYS A 6 18.69 -6.59 -4.68
N VAL A 7 17.99 -7.65 -4.24
CA VAL A 7 16.77 -7.49 -3.42
C VAL A 7 17.09 -6.72 -2.13
N ARG A 8 18.21 -6.99 -1.46
CA ARG A 8 18.60 -6.27 -0.25
C ARG A 8 18.93 -4.80 -0.51
N GLU A 9 19.56 -4.50 -1.64
CA GLU A 9 19.86 -3.11 -2.03
C GLU A 9 18.61 -2.32 -2.41
N THR A 10 17.56 -2.99 -2.90
CA THR A 10 16.35 -2.32 -3.39
C THR A 10 15.13 -2.45 -2.47
N GLN A 11 15.18 -3.23 -1.39
CA GLN A 11 14.04 -3.47 -0.49
C GLN A 11 13.47 -2.19 0.14
N PHE A 12 14.28 -1.12 0.24
CA PHE A 12 13.82 0.17 0.75
C PHE A 12 12.71 0.77 -0.11
N MET A 13 12.63 0.41 -1.41
CA MET A 13 11.63 0.96 -2.32
C MET A 13 10.20 0.59 -1.90
N GLY A 14 9.97 -0.63 -1.43
CA GLY A 14 8.62 -1.00 -0.96
C GLY A 14 8.26 -0.32 0.35
N ARG A 15 9.23 -0.04 1.23
CA ARG A 15 9.02 0.73 2.46
C ARG A 15 8.68 2.19 2.14
N GLU A 16 9.49 2.85 1.30
CA GLU A 16 9.22 4.21 0.84
C GLU A 16 7.86 4.29 0.12
N PHE A 17 7.54 3.30 -0.72
CA PHE A 17 6.27 3.23 -1.41
C PHE A 17 5.08 3.15 -0.46
N LEU A 18 5.10 2.29 0.56
CA LEU A 18 4.00 2.21 1.52
C LEU A 18 3.82 3.51 2.32
N VAL A 19 4.91 4.18 2.67
CA VAL A 19 4.84 5.49 3.36
C VAL A 19 4.27 6.56 2.44
N TRP A 20 4.74 6.61 1.18
CA TRP A 20 4.22 7.52 0.17
C TRP A 20 2.74 7.27 -0.13
N LEU A 21 2.35 6.00 -0.27
CA LEU A 21 0.97 5.59 -0.52
C LEU A 21 0.05 6.04 0.62
N TRP A 22 0.50 5.88 1.87
CA TRP A 22 -0.24 6.36 3.04
C TRP A 22 -0.34 7.88 3.06
N PHE A 23 0.76 8.59 2.83
CA PHE A 23 0.79 10.04 2.72
C PHE A 23 -0.24 10.54 1.70
N ARG A 24 -0.23 10.01 0.47
CA ARG A 24 -1.18 10.38 -0.59
C ARG A 24 -2.61 10.00 -0.28
N ALA A 25 -2.82 8.87 0.40
CA ALA A 25 -4.14 8.48 0.88
C ALA A 25 -4.76 9.54 1.81
N GLU A 26 -3.95 10.17 2.67
CA GLU A 26 -4.43 11.20 3.59
C GLU A 26 -4.49 12.61 2.99
N THR A 27 -3.58 12.97 2.09
CA THR A 27 -3.47 14.35 1.58
C THR A 27 -4.22 14.61 0.28
N ASP A 28 -4.47 13.58 -0.52
CA ASP A 28 -5.09 13.70 -1.86
C ASP A 28 -6.40 12.91 -1.95
N ARG A 29 -7.11 12.78 -0.82
CA ARG A 29 -8.37 12.04 -0.69
C ARG A 29 -8.28 10.57 -1.11
N GLY A 30 -7.06 10.02 -1.19
CA GLY A 30 -6.80 8.66 -1.62
C GLY A 30 -7.18 8.34 -3.06
N LEU A 31 -7.27 9.34 -3.93
CA LEU A 31 -7.55 9.13 -5.34
C LEU A 31 -6.26 8.93 -6.13
N PHE A 32 -6.20 7.85 -6.91
CA PHE A 32 -5.08 7.51 -7.77
C PHE A 32 -5.54 7.24 -9.20
N ASP A 33 -4.84 7.80 -10.18
CA ASP A 33 -5.02 7.45 -11.60
C ASP A 33 -4.39 6.08 -11.84
N ILE A 34 -5.20 5.15 -12.36
CA ILE A 34 -4.79 3.77 -12.68
C ILE A 34 -4.85 3.50 -14.19
N GLY A 35 -4.77 4.55 -15.00
CA GLY A 35 -4.79 4.48 -16.45
C GLY A 35 -6.19 4.27 -17.04
N GLY A 36 -6.31 4.42 -18.36
CA GLY A 36 -7.56 4.13 -19.07
C GLY A 36 -8.77 5.00 -18.65
N LYS A 37 -8.53 6.17 -18.05
CA LYS A 37 -9.55 7.04 -17.40
C LYS A 37 -10.25 6.41 -16.18
N LYS A 38 -9.65 5.38 -15.58
CA LYS A 38 -10.11 4.81 -14.31
C LYS A 38 -9.37 5.50 -13.15
N THR A 39 -10.08 5.66 -12.04
CA THR A 39 -9.54 6.15 -10.78
C THR A 39 -9.79 5.10 -9.72
N ALA A 40 -8.79 4.87 -8.88
CA ALA A 40 -8.90 4.07 -7.66
C ALA A 40 -8.98 4.99 -6.45
N GLU A 41 -9.86 4.67 -5.51
CA GLU A 41 -9.81 5.23 -4.16
C GLU A 41 -9.14 4.21 -3.23
N LEU A 42 -8.19 4.68 -2.42
CA LEU A 42 -7.38 3.83 -1.54
C LEU A 42 -7.22 4.47 -0.18
N TRP A 43 -7.43 3.68 0.87
CA TRP A 43 -7.16 4.08 2.24
C TRP A 43 -6.60 2.92 3.07
N PHE A 44 -5.91 3.29 4.14
CA PHE A 44 -5.36 2.34 5.11
C PHE A 44 -6.44 2.03 6.14
N ASP A 45 -6.70 0.75 6.39
CA ASP A 45 -7.78 0.31 7.28
C ASP A 45 -7.35 -0.90 8.09
N GLY A 46 -7.68 -0.91 9.38
CA GLY A 46 -7.35 -2.01 10.27
C GLY A 46 -5.94 -1.90 10.83
N LYS A 47 -4.95 -2.54 10.19
CA LYS A 47 -3.63 -2.79 10.81
C LYS A 47 -2.46 -2.29 9.96
N ILE A 48 -1.54 -1.58 10.61
CA ILE A 48 -0.21 -1.25 10.10
C ILE A 48 0.86 -1.78 11.06
N THR A 49 1.93 -2.34 10.50
CA THR A 49 3.06 -2.89 11.26
C THR A 49 4.31 -2.11 10.89
N LEU A 50 5.01 -1.61 11.91
CA LEU A 50 6.27 -0.88 11.77
C LEU A 50 7.39 -1.61 12.50
N GLN A 51 8.60 -1.53 11.97
CA GLN A 51 9.77 -2.15 12.55
C GLN A 51 10.96 -1.20 12.55
N SER A 52 11.82 -1.36 13.56
CA SER A 52 13.17 -0.83 13.55
C SER A 52 14.13 -1.94 13.96
N GLU A 53 15.35 -1.88 13.45
CA GLU A 53 16.41 -2.82 13.78
C GLU A 53 17.59 -2.03 14.33
N ASN A 54 17.99 -2.34 15.56
CA ASN A 54 19.11 -1.70 16.23
C ASN A 54 19.99 -2.76 16.93
N GLU A 55 21.06 -2.33 17.60
CA GLU A 55 21.98 -3.22 18.30
C GLU A 55 21.32 -4.11 19.38
N ARG A 56 20.14 -3.70 19.90
CA ARG A 56 19.36 -4.45 20.89
C ARG A 56 18.40 -5.47 20.26
N GLY A 57 18.31 -5.51 18.93
CA GLY A 57 17.46 -6.41 18.17
C GLY A 57 16.38 -5.70 17.37
N ARG A 58 15.42 -6.49 16.89
CA ARG A 58 14.27 -6.00 16.12
C ARG A 58 13.13 -5.60 17.05
N GLU A 59 12.73 -4.34 16.98
CA GLU A 59 11.51 -3.84 17.60
C GLU A 59 10.37 -3.90 16.58
N THR A 60 9.18 -4.34 16.99
CA THR A 60 7.99 -4.37 16.13
C THR A 60 6.84 -3.70 16.86
N ILE A 61 6.23 -2.71 16.20
CA ILE A 61 4.99 -2.07 16.65
C ILE A 61 3.88 -2.45 15.68
N ILE A 62 2.74 -2.82 16.24
CA ILE A 62 1.52 -3.08 15.50
C ILE A 62 0.47 -2.09 15.99
N CYS A 63 0.05 -1.21 15.10
CA CYS A 63 -1.07 -0.30 15.34
C CYS A 63 -2.30 -0.89 14.65
N ALA A 64 -3.37 -1.14 15.41
CA ALA A 64 -4.58 -1.77 14.90
C ALA A 64 -5.83 -1.06 15.43
N GLY A 65 -6.80 -0.78 14.55
CA GLY A 65 -8.12 -0.25 14.89
C GLY A 65 -8.48 1.02 14.12
N GLU A 66 -9.40 1.83 14.68
CA GLU A 66 -9.93 3.06 14.08
C GLU A 66 -8.87 4.16 13.88
N ALA A 67 -9.26 5.27 13.23
CA ALA A 67 -8.40 6.39 12.81
C ALA A 67 -7.44 6.95 13.89
N SER A 68 -7.75 6.81 15.19
CA SER A 68 -6.83 7.18 16.27
C SER A 68 -5.52 6.38 16.25
N ASN A 69 -5.56 5.11 15.85
CA ASN A 69 -4.40 4.23 15.79
C ASN A 69 -3.44 4.59 14.65
N MET A 70 -3.95 5.31 13.63
CA MET A 70 -3.11 5.84 12.55
C MET A 70 -2.23 7.00 13.04
N LYS A 71 -2.64 7.73 14.09
CA LYS A 71 -1.78 8.73 14.74
C LYS A 71 -0.60 8.09 15.45
N GLU A 72 -0.81 7.00 16.19
CA GLU A 72 0.28 6.25 16.86
C GLU A 72 1.26 5.66 15.84
N ALA A 73 0.75 5.16 14.71
CA ALA A 73 1.58 4.68 13.62
C ALA A 73 2.41 5.81 12.99
N ARG A 74 1.84 7.02 12.84
CA ARG A 74 2.55 8.18 12.27
C ARG A 74 3.58 8.73 13.26
N PHE A 75 3.29 8.68 14.56
CA PHE A 75 4.27 8.92 15.61
C PHE A 75 5.44 7.91 15.52
N ALA A 76 5.15 6.62 15.37
CA ALA A 76 6.19 5.60 15.20
C ALA A 76 7.07 5.84 13.96
N LEU A 77 6.49 6.28 12.82
CA LEU A 77 7.25 6.72 11.65
C LEU A 77 8.19 7.88 11.98
N SER A 78 7.74 8.84 12.80
CA SER A 78 8.54 9.99 13.20
C SER A 78 9.69 9.66 14.16
N GLU A 79 9.71 8.45 14.70
CA GLU A 79 10.75 7.86 15.55
C GLU A 79 11.54 6.77 14.80
N ASP A 80 11.75 6.98 13.50
CA ASP A 80 12.58 6.16 12.59
C ASP A 80 12.16 4.69 12.44
N LYS A 81 10.88 4.35 12.72
CA LYS A 81 10.35 3.02 12.41
C LYS A 81 9.83 2.98 10.98
N GLU A 82 10.11 1.89 10.29
CA GLU A 82 9.76 1.70 8.89
C GLU A 82 8.49 0.85 8.76
N VAL A 83 7.58 1.23 7.85
CA VAL A 83 6.38 0.42 7.56
C VAL A 83 6.80 -0.87 6.89
N VAL A 84 6.43 -2.02 7.48
CA VAL A 84 6.72 -3.34 6.91
C VAL A 84 5.52 -4.02 6.29
N LEU A 85 4.32 -3.77 6.82
CA LEU A 85 3.07 -4.37 6.35
C LEU A 85 1.92 -3.40 6.62
N ALA A 86 1.08 -3.13 5.63
CA ALA A 86 -0.08 -2.27 5.78
C ALA A 86 -1.35 -2.90 5.21
N THR A 87 -2.45 -2.80 5.94
CA THR A 87 -3.76 -3.25 5.49
C THR A 87 -4.46 -2.12 4.73
N ILE A 88 -4.84 -2.41 3.51
CA ILE A 88 -5.31 -1.47 2.50
C ILE A 88 -6.71 -1.89 2.04
N LYS A 89 -7.57 -0.88 1.85
CA LYS A 89 -8.80 -0.97 1.08
C LYS A 89 -8.60 -0.26 -0.24
N LEU A 90 -9.11 -0.88 -1.28
CA LEU A 90 -9.07 -0.35 -2.64
C LEU A 90 -10.49 -0.37 -3.17
N LEU A 91 -10.94 0.72 -3.77
CA LEU A 91 -12.24 0.88 -4.38
C LEU A 91 -12.04 1.33 -5.84
N ILE A 92 -12.63 0.61 -6.78
CA ILE A 92 -12.63 0.95 -8.21
C ILE A 92 -14.05 0.78 -8.73
N GLY A 93 -14.69 1.90 -9.08
CA GLY A 93 -16.14 1.91 -9.33
C GLY A 93 -16.90 1.43 -8.09
N ASP A 94 -17.69 0.37 -8.24
CA ASP A 94 -18.47 -0.24 -7.14
C ASP A 94 -17.76 -1.45 -6.49
N ASN A 95 -16.59 -1.83 -7.00
CA ASN A 95 -15.84 -2.98 -6.52
C ASN A 95 -14.88 -2.56 -5.41
N GLN A 96 -14.95 -3.24 -4.26
CA GLN A 96 -14.05 -3.01 -3.12
C GLN A 96 -13.23 -4.25 -2.77
N TRP A 97 -11.91 -4.06 -2.64
CA TRP A 97 -10.95 -5.07 -2.19
C TRP A 97 -10.41 -4.74 -0.80
N SER A 98 -9.88 -5.76 -0.14
CA SER A 98 -9.13 -5.61 1.11
C SER A 98 -7.96 -6.58 1.14
N PHE A 99 -6.78 -6.07 1.44
CA PHE A 99 -5.56 -6.89 1.50
C PHE A 99 -4.53 -6.23 2.40
N ALA A 100 -3.48 -6.96 2.78
CA ALA A 100 -2.33 -6.43 3.47
C ALA A 100 -1.11 -6.52 2.55
N LEU A 101 -0.46 -5.40 2.26
CA LEU A 101 0.67 -5.33 1.36
C LEU A 101 1.99 -5.32 2.13
N ASP A 102 2.87 -6.26 1.81
CA ASP A 102 4.20 -6.39 2.40
C ASP A 102 5.22 -5.49 1.69
N SER A 103 6.02 -4.75 2.45
CA SER A 103 7.03 -3.83 1.90
C SER A 103 8.26 -4.51 1.29
N THR A 104 8.58 -5.74 1.68
CA THR A 104 9.83 -6.40 1.27
C THR A 104 9.66 -7.12 -0.06
N TRP A 105 8.57 -7.85 -0.19
CA TRP A 105 8.26 -8.68 -1.35
C TRP A 105 7.12 -8.14 -2.19
N MET A 106 6.44 -7.07 -1.75
CA MET A 106 5.26 -6.51 -2.43
C MET A 106 4.13 -7.54 -2.60
N ASN A 107 4.07 -8.52 -1.70
CA ASN A 107 3.07 -9.58 -1.73
C ASN A 107 1.76 -9.12 -1.11
N PHE A 108 0.66 -9.53 -1.73
CA PHE A 108 -0.69 -9.35 -1.22
C PHE A 108 -1.03 -10.46 -0.23
N ASN A 109 -1.18 -10.11 1.04
CA ASN A 109 -1.63 -11.00 2.11
C ASN A 109 -3.11 -10.76 2.40
N THR A 110 -3.81 -11.78 2.93
CA THR A 110 -5.22 -11.66 3.35
C THR A 110 -6.14 -11.07 2.27
N PHE A 111 -5.84 -11.36 1.00
CA PHE A 111 -6.49 -10.75 -0.16
C PHE A 111 -7.95 -11.18 -0.28
N LYS A 112 -8.85 -10.20 -0.18
CA LYS A 112 -10.30 -10.36 -0.34
C LYS A 112 -10.75 -9.52 -1.53
N THR A 113 -11.32 -10.20 -2.52
CA THR A 113 -12.00 -9.56 -3.66
C THR A 113 -13.46 -9.24 -3.34
N PRO A 114 -14.11 -8.42 -4.20
CA PRO A 114 -15.55 -8.26 -4.21
C PRO A 114 -16.29 -9.61 -4.20
N LYS A 115 -17.53 -9.56 -3.70
CA LYS A 115 -18.39 -10.73 -3.64
C LYS A 115 -18.93 -11.01 -5.05
N VAL A 116 -18.50 -12.13 -5.62
CA VAL A 116 -19.12 -12.73 -6.81
C VAL A 116 -20.36 -13.46 -6.34
N MET A 117 -21.53 -13.10 -6.87
CA MET A 117 -22.77 -13.85 -6.61
C MET A 117 -22.81 -15.04 -7.56
N GLN A 118 -23.16 -16.21 -7.03
CA GLN A 118 -23.37 -17.40 -7.85
C GLN A 118 -24.87 -17.72 -7.83
N ASP A 119 -25.51 -17.59 -8.98
CA ASP A 119 -26.91 -17.96 -9.13
C ASP A 119 -27.07 -19.46 -9.39
N ARG A 120 -28.22 -20.01 -8.97
CA ARG A 120 -28.55 -21.43 -9.19
C ARG A 120 -28.75 -21.68 -10.69
N GLY A 121 -27.73 -22.24 -11.33
CA GLY A 121 -27.73 -22.57 -12.75
C GLY A 121 -26.54 -21.99 -13.52
N GLU A 122 -25.72 -21.14 -12.90
CA GLU A 122 -24.49 -20.66 -13.50
C GLU A 122 -23.41 -21.74 -13.58
N ASP A 123 -22.66 -21.68 -14.67
CA ASP A 123 -21.47 -22.50 -14.88
C ASP A 123 -20.42 -22.18 -13.79
N PRO A 124 -19.97 -23.18 -13.00
CA PRO A 124 -18.90 -22.99 -12.03
C PRO A 124 -17.64 -22.33 -12.61
N ASP A 125 -17.35 -22.54 -13.90
CA ASP A 125 -16.18 -21.95 -14.55
C ASP A 125 -16.34 -20.42 -14.70
N GLY A 126 -17.55 -19.92 -14.92
CA GLY A 126 -17.81 -18.47 -15.03
C GLY A 126 -17.48 -17.72 -13.74
N VAL A 127 -17.93 -18.25 -12.60
CA VAL A 127 -17.63 -17.70 -11.26
C VAL A 127 -16.13 -17.71 -10.98
N PHE A 128 -15.42 -18.77 -11.42
CA PHE A 128 -13.98 -18.86 -11.28
C PHE A 128 -13.27 -17.78 -12.10
N TYR A 129 -13.62 -17.60 -13.38
CA TYR A 129 -13.01 -16.57 -14.23
C TYR A 129 -13.29 -15.15 -13.74
N GLU A 130 -14.49 -14.88 -13.24
CA GLU A 130 -14.80 -13.58 -12.64
C GLU A 130 -13.91 -13.32 -11.41
N LYS A 131 -13.68 -14.34 -10.59
CA LYS A 131 -12.78 -14.22 -9.43
C LYS A 131 -11.35 -13.89 -9.83
N ILE A 132 -10.84 -14.52 -10.89
CA ILE A 132 -9.51 -14.25 -11.45
C ILE A 132 -9.44 -12.83 -11.99
N PHE A 133 -10.44 -12.40 -12.77
CA PHE A 133 -10.52 -11.04 -13.28
C PHE A 133 -10.46 -10.00 -12.15
N LEU A 134 -11.22 -10.20 -11.06
CA LEU A 134 -11.19 -9.31 -9.90
C LEU A 134 -9.83 -9.31 -9.18
N MET A 135 -9.09 -10.43 -9.18
CA MET A 135 -7.73 -10.46 -8.64
C MET A 135 -6.78 -9.65 -9.53
N GLU A 136 -6.83 -9.87 -10.85
CA GLU A 136 -6.00 -9.17 -11.82
C GLU A 136 -6.26 -7.66 -11.83
N GLU A 137 -7.51 -7.22 -11.67
CA GLU A 137 -7.85 -5.79 -11.67
C GLU A 137 -7.18 -5.04 -10.51
N ALA A 138 -7.21 -5.59 -9.30
CA ALA A 138 -6.57 -4.96 -8.14
C ALA A 138 -5.04 -5.02 -8.19
N VAL A 139 -4.46 -6.12 -8.68
CA VAL A 139 -3.00 -6.22 -8.88
C VAL A 139 -2.54 -5.20 -9.92
N SER A 140 -3.23 -5.13 -11.06
CA SER A 140 -2.92 -4.17 -12.13
C SER A 140 -3.06 -2.72 -11.65
N ALA A 141 -4.08 -2.43 -10.84
CA ALA A 141 -4.23 -1.10 -10.24
C ALA A 141 -3.04 -0.73 -9.34
N MET A 142 -2.56 -1.66 -8.50
CA MET A 142 -1.40 -1.42 -7.66
C MET A 142 -0.10 -1.29 -8.47
N ASP A 143 0.05 -2.04 -9.57
CA ASP A 143 1.18 -1.91 -10.49
C ASP A 143 1.23 -0.52 -11.14
N GLU A 144 0.08 0.04 -11.54
CA GLU A 144 0.01 1.40 -12.10
C GLU A 144 0.31 2.48 -11.05
N ILE A 145 -0.19 2.31 -9.82
CA ILE A 145 0.14 3.20 -8.70
C ILE A 145 1.63 3.16 -8.38
N TYR A 146 2.23 1.96 -8.33
CA TYR A 146 3.66 1.79 -8.10
C TYR A 146 4.50 2.37 -9.25
N SER A 147 4.09 2.14 -10.50
CA SER A 147 4.71 2.74 -11.68
C SER A 147 4.70 4.27 -11.62
N SER A 148 3.58 4.85 -11.19
CA SER A 148 3.45 6.30 -10.99
C SER A 148 4.37 6.81 -9.88
N PHE A 149 4.43 6.09 -8.75
CA PHE A 149 5.38 6.39 -7.68
C PHE A 149 6.82 6.36 -8.18
N ILE A 150 7.25 5.33 -8.93
CA ILE A 150 8.62 5.23 -9.41
C ILE A 150 8.95 6.38 -10.38
N LYS A 151 8.03 6.76 -11.26
CA LYS A 151 8.20 7.92 -12.15
C LYS A 151 8.39 9.21 -11.36
N LEU A 152 7.56 9.44 -10.35
CA LEU A 152 7.67 10.58 -9.44
C LEU A 152 9.00 10.55 -8.67
N ARG A 153 9.33 9.41 -8.07
CA ARG A 153 10.53 9.19 -7.23
C ARG A 153 11.85 9.45 -7.95
N LEU A 154 11.86 9.26 -9.28
CA LEU A 154 13.00 9.50 -10.16
C LEU A 154 13.00 10.90 -10.81
N SER A 155 11.91 11.66 -10.67
CA SER A 155 11.82 13.01 -11.21
C SER A 155 12.40 14.05 -10.25
N PRO A 156 12.72 15.27 -10.72
CA PRO A 156 13.12 16.38 -9.85
C PRO A 156 12.04 16.77 -8.83
N GLU A 157 10.76 16.60 -9.19
CA GLU A 157 9.59 16.90 -8.34
C GLU A 157 9.63 16.15 -7.01
N TRP A 158 10.22 14.95 -6.98
CA TRP A 158 10.43 14.24 -5.73
C TRP A 158 11.27 15.03 -4.73
N ALA A 159 12.40 15.60 -5.17
CA ALA A 159 13.31 16.30 -4.29
C ALA A 159 12.78 17.70 -3.93
N ASP A 160 12.14 18.36 -4.89
CA ASP A 160 11.73 19.76 -4.76
C ASP A 160 10.39 19.90 -4.02
N GLU A 161 9.47 18.92 -4.15
CA GLU A 161 8.09 19.05 -3.68
C GLU A 161 7.66 17.85 -2.81
N GLU A 162 7.69 16.64 -3.36
CA GLU A 162 7.02 15.48 -2.73
C GLU A 162 7.72 15.05 -1.43
N ARG A 163 9.05 14.93 -1.43
CA ARG A 163 9.83 14.51 -0.26
C ARG A 163 9.75 15.52 0.90
N PRO A 164 9.91 16.84 0.67
CA PRO A 164 9.66 17.84 1.72
C PRO A 164 8.24 17.76 2.30
N ALA A 165 7.21 17.60 1.46
CA ALA A 165 5.82 17.49 1.91
C ALA A 165 5.59 16.23 2.75
N LEU A 166 6.11 15.08 2.29
CA LEU A 166 6.06 13.81 3.02
C LEU A 166 6.79 13.91 4.37
N GLY A 167 7.97 14.52 4.41
CA GLY A 167 8.72 14.73 5.66
C GLY A 167 7.98 15.63 6.65
N LYS A 168 7.36 16.71 6.16
CA LYS A 168 6.50 17.57 6.98
C LYS A 168 5.31 16.78 7.53
N TRP A 169 4.64 16.00 6.69
CA TRP A 169 3.54 15.14 7.11
C TRP A 169 4.01 14.16 8.20
N ILE A 170 5.13 13.45 8.05
CA ILE A 170 5.63 12.58 9.13
C ILE A 170 5.83 13.36 10.44
N SER A 171 6.41 14.56 10.39
CA SER A 171 6.70 15.37 11.59
C SER A 171 5.45 15.88 12.33
N GLU A 172 4.36 16.13 11.61
CA GLU A 172 3.06 16.53 12.17
C GLU A 172 2.33 15.35 12.87
N GLY A 173 2.88 14.14 12.79
CA GLY A 173 2.44 12.99 13.57
C GLY A 173 2.94 12.97 15.01
N LYS A 174 3.84 13.88 15.39
CA LYS A 174 4.29 14.09 16.78
C LYS A 174 3.25 14.84 17.60
#